data_AF-A0A3M0ZF81-F1
#
_entry.id   AF-A0A3M0ZF81-F1
#
_cell.length_a   1.000
_cell.length_b   1.000
_cell.length_c   1.000
_cell.angle_alpha   90.00
_cell.angle_beta   90.00
_cell.angle_gamma   90.00
#
_symmetry.space_group_name_H-M   'P 1'
#
loop_
_entity.id
_entity.type
_entity.pdbx_description
1 polymer ?
#
loop_
_entity_poly.entity_id
_entity_poly.type
_entity_poly.pdbx_seq_one_letter_code
_entity_poly.pdbx_strand_id
1 'polypeptide(L)'
;MRHLLRPGLLLALALLLGSLPGNSPAAGDPWGGHSIDDPYAIDQIVLVQTLHQQGYTGEYYENRAYTCGRSGYQTFLLVYPDGLALSVERPLWVRMHGGGVGAYDANGSYVPAEMESANDQESATKLGHLLGEGGLIAKVRAHAAGFRFLMPSLCDHDVYSGVGVPDLNNPNSPDENGRVRAADGLLATKAAIAFARRRARTSHTFLHGTSAGSIGTFSVAYSFQREGLVLSGIVSDSHMMGRGLEDNADLFCMPFPYDRSLLIPKIGPLADHFYPEDIVAAGEMHVPVYHLWNRGDPACCGSALQTYLDEFGVPYSEPGCLHEHRAYHDAIVANPPGGPGRSVSVEVCVNDAGTADPGACNLHSPTKYHYTRANPPGDQLRGGSDYNQAIIEWVDQRLTEPYAVVCPDAPAPHCNQAARAKLEYDERRPGKEKMKLRWRRMAQTAAREDFGDPVGGNTSVALCIYNDAGRLLQQFSIDRAGQYCGAAPCWKPVGGGGYRYRDKTGSAGGVTSVRYVSGLAGKGRADAKGKNNAAKGQSRLPVGVAASLSGSRSPTIQMISSTGLCAGATMTAVKTDTGAVYSARRK
;
A
#
# COMPACT_ATOMS: atom_id res chain seq x y z
N MET A 1 34.98 -66.19 -28.91
CA MET A 1 34.22 -65.93 -30.15
C MET A 1 32.82 -65.50 -29.74
N ARG A 2 32.37 -64.32 -30.25
CA ARG A 2 30.99 -63.95 -30.68
C ARG A 2 29.81 -64.35 -29.75
N HIS A 3 28.86 -63.52 -29.31
CA HIS A 3 28.24 -62.27 -29.78
C HIS A 3 27.49 -61.65 -28.55
N LEU A 4 27.65 -60.36 -28.26
CA LEU A 4 26.69 -59.25 -28.55
C LEU A 4 25.32 -59.32 -27.82
N LEU A 5 25.16 -58.53 -26.76
CA LEU A 5 23.90 -57.87 -26.38
C LEU A 5 24.21 -56.47 -25.80
N ARG A 6 23.49 -55.47 -26.32
CA ARG A 6 23.64 -54.02 -26.10
C ARG A 6 22.74 -53.53 -24.93
N PRO A 7 22.90 -52.27 -24.47
CA PRO A 7 22.70 -51.87 -23.07
C PRO A 7 21.29 -51.37 -22.73
N GLY A 8 20.98 -51.45 -21.44
CA GLY A 8 19.76 -50.97 -20.81
C GLY A 8 19.68 -49.45 -20.69
N LEU A 9 18.43 -49.02 -20.72
CA LEU A 9 17.88 -47.68 -20.53
C LEU A 9 18.25 -47.13 -19.14
N LEU A 10 19.01 -46.04 -19.07
CA LEU A 10 19.26 -45.28 -17.84
C LEU A 10 18.18 -44.21 -17.69
N LEU A 11 17.23 -44.47 -16.78
CA LEU A 11 16.22 -43.51 -16.36
C LEU A 11 16.90 -42.42 -15.49
N ALA A 12 16.90 -41.18 -15.97
CA ALA A 12 17.37 -40.03 -15.20
C ALA A 12 16.32 -39.68 -14.14
N LEU A 13 16.66 -39.90 -12.87
CA LEU A 13 15.88 -39.47 -11.72
C LEU A 13 16.05 -37.96 -11.54
N ALA A 14 15.06 -37.17 -11.97
CA ALA A 14 15.00 -35.75 -11.66
C ALA A 14 14.69 -35.58 -10.16
N LEU A 15 15.60 -34.94 -9.42
CA LEU A 15 15.37 -34.50 -8.05
C LEU A 15 14.31 -33.38 -8.05
N LEU A 16 13.11 -33.71 -7.60
CA LEU A 16 12.13 -32.75 -7.11
C LEU A 16 12.70 -32.07 -5.85
N LEU A 17 13.02 -30.79 -5.98
CA LEU A 17 13.27 -29.89 -4.86
C LEU A 17 11.96 -29.69 -4.10
N GLY A 18 11.87 -30.26 -2.91
CA GLY A 18 10.74 -30.07 -2.00
C GLY A 18 10.60 -28.60 -1.63
N SER A 19 9.44 -28.04 -1.93
CA SER A 19 8.88 -26.85 -1.29
C SER A 19 8.86 -27.06 0.23
N LEU A 20 9.36 -26.08 0.97
CA LEU A 20 9.10 -25.97 2.41
C LEU A 20 7.58 -25.96 2.63
N PRO A 21 7.07 -26.47 3.78
CA PRO A 21 5.64 -26.45 4.06
C PRO A 21 5.21 -24.98 4.20
N GLY A 22 4.63 -24.44 3.13
CA GLY A 22 3.68 -23.34 3.25
C GLY A 22 2.52 -23.85 4.07
N ASN A 23 2.00 -23.02 4.96
CA ASN A 23 0.75 -23.27 5.65
C ASN A 23 -0.27 -23.78 4.63
N SER A 24 -0.75 -25.02 4.80
CA SER A 24 -1.96 -25.43 4.10
C SER A 24 -3.03 -24.36 4.36
N PRO A 25 -3.78 -23.92 3.34
CA PRO A 25 -4.92 -23.04 3.60
C PRO A 25 -5.79 -23.72 4.65
N ALA A 26 -6.15 -22.99 5.69
CA ALA A 26 -7.08 -23.48 6.69
C ALA A 26 -8.33 -23.96 5.96
N ALA A 27 -8.84 -25.14 6.30
CA ALA A 27 -10.12 -25.59 5.79
C ALA A 27 -11.15 -24.49 6.11
N GLY A 28 -11.67 -23.82 5.08
CA GLY A 28 -12.58 -22.68 5.22
C GLY A 28 -12.06 -21.30 4.78
N ASP A 29 -10.85 -21.17 4.23
CA ASP A 29 -10.38 -19.90 3.64
C ASP A 29 -11.10 -19.59 2.30
N PRO A 30 -12.00 -18.58 2.24
CA PRO A 30 -12.76 -18.27 1.03
C PRO A 30 -11.89 -17.67 -0.07
N TRP A 31 -10.67 -17.22 0.23
CA TRP A 31 -9.76 -16.62 -0.74
C TRP A 31 -8.69 -17.61 -1.23
N GLY A 32 -8.76 -18.89 -0.85
CA GLY A 32 -7.91 -19.93 -1.46
C GLY A 32 -6.40 -19.72 -1.29
N GLY A 33 -5.98 -19.10 -0.19
CA GLY A 33 -4.59 -18.75 0.10
C GLY A 33 -4.15 -17.38 -0.44
N HIS A 34 -5.03 -16.66 -1.14
CA HIS A 34 -4.78 -15.28 -1.55
C HIS A 34 -4.89 -14.32 -0.36
N SER A 35 -4.07 -13.28 -0.36
CA SER A 35 -3.98 -12.34 0.75
C SER A 35 -3.75 -10.91 0.29
N ILE A 36 -4.02 -9.94 1.17
CA ILE A 36 -3.70 -8.51 0.93
C ILE A 36 -2.19 -8.28 0.75
N ASP A 37 -1.40 -9.27 1.15
CA ASP A 37 0.05 -9.29 1.06
C ASP A 37 0.51 -9.92 -0.26
N ASP A 38 -0.36 -10.38 -1.15
CA ASP A 38 0.03 -11.07 -2.39
C ASP A 38 0.89 -10.19 -3.32
N PRO A 39 1.86 -10.79 -4.05
CA PRO A 39 2.76 -10.04 -4.90
C PRO A 39 2.02 -9.50 -6.12
N TYR A 40 2.46 -8.33 -6.59
CA TYR A 40 1.92 -7.71 -7.80
C TYR A 40 2.95 -7.61 -8.94
N ALA A 41 2.45 -7.61 -10.17
CA ALA A 41 3.23 -7.69 -11.40
C ALA A 41 3.28 -6.34 -12.12
N ILE A 42 4.51 -5.87 -12.38
CA ILE A 42 4.79 -4.62 -13.12
C ILE A 42 5.46 -4.87 -14.48
N ASP A 43 5.83 -6.11 -14.77
CA ASP A 43 6.62 -6.53 -15.94
C ASP A 43 5.77 -6.76 -17.19
N GLN A 44 4.45 -6.83 -17.05
CA GLN A 44 3.48 -6.91 -18.15
C GLN A 44 2.71 -5.60 -18.38
N ILE A 45 3.24 -4.49 -17.86
CA ILE A 45 2.69 -3.16 -18.10
C ILE A 45 3.18 -2.65 -19.46
N VAL A 46 2.25 -2.35 -20.34
CA VAL A 46 2.51 -1.92 -21.72
C VAL A 46 1.91 -0.55 -21.96
N LEU A 47 2.71 0.39 -22.47
CA LEU A 47 2.20 1.67 -22.96
C LEU A 47 1.38 1.43 -24.23
N VAL A 48 0.11 1.82 -24.21
CA VAL A 48 -0.81 1.63 -25.34
C VAL A 48 -0.99 2.93 -26.11
N GLN A 49 -1.14 4.05 -25.39
CA GLN A 49 -1.42 5.34 -26.01
C GLN A 49 -0.79 6.49 -25.21
N THR A 50 -0.32 7.51 -25.92
CA THR A 50 0.00 8.82 -25.34
C THR A 50 -1.01 9.84 -25.85
N LEU A 51 -1.53 10.65 -24.93
CA LEU A 51 -2.51 11.70 -25.17
C LEU A 51 -1.93 13.04 -24.74
N HIS A 52 -2.29 14.11 -25.44
CA HIS A 52 -1.96 15.48 -25.06
C HIS A 52 -3.25 16.30 -24.98
N GLN A 53 -3.55 16.85 -23.81
CA GLN A 53 -4.77 17.62 -23.60
C GLN A 53 -4.57 18.67 -22.50
N GLN A 54 -5.00 19.91 -22.76
CA GLN A 54 -5.02 21.01 -21.78
C GLN A 54 -3.67 21.27 -21.06
N GLY A 55 -2.55 21.10 -21.77
CA GLY A 55 -1.21 21.29 -21.19
C GLY A 55 -0.71 20.10 -20.36
N TYR A 56 -1.32 18.93 -20.51
CA TYR A 56 -0.91 17.68 -19.89
C TYR A 56 -0.62 16.60 -20.93
N THR A 57 0.41 15.82 -20.65
CA THR A 57 0.70 14.55 -21.30
C THR A 57 0.13 13.44 -20.44
N GLY A 58 -0.73 12.60 -21.03
CA GLY A 58 -1.27 11.39 -20.42
C GLY A 58 -0.72 10.14 -21.11
N GLU A 59 -0.08 9.26 -20.36
CA GLU A 59 0.38 7.95 -20.82
C GLU A 59 -0.58 6.87 -20.30
N TYR A 60 -1.28 6.21 -21.23
CA TYR A 60 -2.27 5.18 -20.94
C TYR A 60 -1.65 3.79 -21.09
N TYR A 61 -1.82 2.98 -20.06
CA TYR A 61 -1.19 1.67 -19.92
C TYR A 61 -2.22 0.57 -19.72
N GLU A 62 -1.94 -0.59 -20.28
CA GLU A 62 -2.54 -1.87 -19.91
C GLU A 62 -1.60 -2.61 -18.98
N ASN A 63 -2.13 -3.19 -17.90
CA ASN A 63 -1.42 -4.22 -17.16
C ASN A 63 -1.98 -5.60 -17.53
N ARG A 64 -1.32 -6.27 -18.48
CA ARG A 64 -1.77 -7.57 -19.02
C ARG A 64 -1.61 -8.72 -18.03
N ALA A 65 -1.00 -8.43 -16.88
CA ALA A 65 -1.00 -9.35 -15.76
C ALA A 65 -2.34 -9.37 -14.99
N TYR A 66 -3.34 -8.55 -15.31
CA TYR A 66 -4.62 -8.51 -14.60
C TYR A 66 -5.78 -8.27 -15.56
N THR A 67 -6.88 -8.99 -15.36
CA THR A 67 -8.05 -8.93 -16.26
C THR A 67 -9.13 -8.04 -15.69
N CYS A 68 -9.92 -7.39 -16.54
CA CYS A 68 -11.21 -6.82 -16.11
C CYS A 68 -12.26 -7.92 -15.93
N GLY A 69 -13.39 -7.59 -15.31
CA GLY A 69 -14.47 -8.54 -15.03
C GLY A 69 -15.19 -9.03 -16.29
N ARG A 70 -15.20 -8.29 -17.39
CA ARG A 70 -15.93 -8.68 -18.61
C ARG A 70 -15.05 -8.77 -19.86
N SER A 71 -14.27 -7.73 -20.15
CA SER A 71 -13.41 -7.68 -21.34
C SER A 71 -12.14 -6.88 -21.13
N GLY A 72 -11.03 -7.33 -21.72
CA GLY A 72 -9.72 -6.66 -21.63
C GLY A 72 -9.04 -6.76 -20.25
N TYR A 73 -8.17 -5.78 -19.98
CA TYR A 73 -7.21 -5.76 -18.88
C TYR A 73 -7.39 -4.56 -17.96
N GLN A 74 -6.92 -4.70 -16.72
CA GLN A 74 -6.78 -3.55 -15.82
C GLN A 74 -5.85 -2.51 -16.46
N THR A 75 -6.24 -1.24 -16.36
CA THR A 75 -5.56 -0.13 -17.02
C THR A 75 -5.31 1.01 -16.06
N PHE A 76 -4.44 1.93 -16.46
CA PHE A 76 -4.27 3.18 -15.76
C PHE A 76 -3.75 4.28 -16.67
N LEU A 77 -4.04 5.53 -16.30
CA LEU A 77 -3.51 6.72 -16.95
C LEU A 77 -2.53 7.44 -16.02
N LEU A 78 -1.27 7.57 -16.43
CA LEU A 78 -0.27 8.41 -15.77
C LEU A 78 -0.22 9.77 -16.45
N VAL A 79 -0.56 10.83 -15.73
CA VAL A 79 -0.67 12.19 -16.27
C VAL A 79 0.35 13.11 -15.61
N TYR A 80 0.98 13.96 -16.42
CA TYR A 80 1.92 14.99 -15.95
C TYR A 80 1.86 16.22 -16.86
N PRO A 81 2.18 17.43 -16.32
CA PRO A 81 2.23 18.64 -17.14
C PRO A 81 3.17 18.51 -18.33
N ASP A 82 2.80 19.10 -19.46
CA ASP A 82 3.63 19.10 -20.67
C ASP A 82 5.01 19.72 -20.40
N GLY A 83 6.05 19.09 -20.96
CA GLY A 83 7.44 19.53 -20.78
C GLY A 83 8.05 19.22 -19.40
N LEU A 84 7.28 18.68 -18.44
CA LEU A 84 7.83 18.23 -17.17
C LEU A 84 8.62 16.93 -17.37
N ALA A 85 9.95 17.00 -17.29
CA ALA A 85 10.78 15.80 -17.32
C ALA A 85 10.45 14.86 -16.15
N LEU A 86 10.32 13.55 -16.44
CA LEU A 86 10.04 12.52 -15.43
C LEU A 86 11.15 12.39 -14.37
N SER A 87 12.35 12.88 -14.67
CA SER A 87 13.48 12.99 -13.74
C SER A 87 13.34 14.12 -12.71
N VAL A 88 12.40 15.04 -12.89
CA VAL A 88 12.11 16.08 -11.89
C VAL A 88 11.25 15.46 -10.79
N GLU A 89 11.66 15.62 -9.54
CA GLU A 89 10.90 15.10 -8.41
C GLU A 89 9.59 15.87 -8.23
N ARG A 90 8.45 15.17 -8.17
CA ARG A 90 7.12 15.72 -7.90
C ARG A 90 6.29 14.76 -7.05
N PRO A 91 5.30 15.23 -6.27
CA PRO A 91 4.38 14.33 -5.60
C PRO A 91 3.41 13.67 -6.61
N LEU A 92 2.90 12.50 -6.26
CA LEU A 92 1.94 11.71 -7.03
C LEU A 92 0.58 11.72 -6.33
N TRP A 93 -0.45 12.08 -7.08
CA TRP A 93 -1.85 12.01 -6.67
C TRP A 93 -2.54 10.85 -7.38
N VAL A 94 -2.90 9.81 -6.64
CA VAL A 94 -3.61 8.65 -7.17
C VAL A 94 -5.10 8.87 -6.97
N ARG A 95 -5.87 8.98 -8.03
CA ARG A 95 -7.31 9.25 -7.97
C ARG A 95 -8.06 7.99 -8.37
N MET A 96 -8.68 7.36 -7.37
CA MET A 96 -9.44 6.11 -7.47
C MET A 96 -10.93 6.47 -7.53
N HIS A 97 -11.52 6.38 -8.71
CA HIS A 97 -12.91 6.79 -8.91
C HIS A 97 -13.89 5.78 -8.30
N GLY A 98 -15.11 6.23 -8.05
CA GLY A 98 -16.23 5.36 -7.69
C GLY A 98 -16.87 4.72 -8.91
N GLY A 99 -17.65 3.67 -8.68
CA GLY A 99 -18.40 2.98 -9.74
C GLY A 99 -19.30 1.86 -9.20
N GLY A 100 -19.53 1.84 -7.88
CA GLY A 100 -20.19 0.75 -7.19
C GLY A 100 -19.31 -0.49 -7.03
N VAL A 101 -19.97 -1.57 -6.67
CA VAL A 101 -19.42 -2.91 -6.44
C VAL A 101 -20.38 -3.92 -7.08
N GLY A 102 -19.87 -5.07 -7.51
CA GLY A 102 -20.74 -6.08 -8.09
C GLY A 102 -20.01 -7.35 -8.51
N ALA A 103 -20.76 -8.45 -8.63
CA ALA A 103 -20.21 -9.77 -8.91
C ALA A 103 -21.19 -10.64 -9.69
N TYR A 104 -20.68 -11.73 -10.28
CA TYR A 104 -21.50 -12.72 -10.96
C TYR A 104 -22.06 -13.74 -9.94
N ASP A 105 -23.39 -13.88 -9.91
CA ASP A 105 -24.07 -14.86 -9.06
C ASP A 105 -23.87 -16.30 -9.58
N ALA A 106 -24.39 -17.29 -8.86
CA ALA A 106 -24.24 -18.71 -9.24
C ALA A 106 -24.85 -19.07 -10.62
N ASN A 107 -25.68 -18.20 -11.20
CA ASN A 107 -26.25 -18.37 -12.54
C ASN A 107 -25.44 -17.66 -13.62
N GLY A 108 -24.33 -17.02 -13.25
CA GLY A 108 -23.53 -16.17 -14.13
C GLY A 108 -24.20 -14.84 -14.47
N SER A 109 -25.17 -14.40 -13.69
CA SER A 109 -25.79 -13.07 -13.83
C SER A 109 -25.04 -12.05 -13.00
N TYR A 110 -24.70 -10.90 -13.59
CA TYR A 110 -24.03 -9.85 -12.85
C TYR A 110 -25.01 -9.11 -11.94
N VAL A 111 -24.60 -8.85 -10.69
CA VAL A 111 -25.41 -8.15 -9.69
C VAL A 111 -24.65 -6.91 -9.20
N PRO A 112 -25.22 -5.70 -9.37
CA PRO A 112 -26.46 -5.39 -10.09
C PRO A 112 -26.29 -5.39 -11.62
N ALA A 113 -27.29 -5.90 -12.34
CA ALA A 113 -27.22 -6.19 -13.78
C ALA A 113 -26.89 -4.96 -14.63
N GLU A 114 -27.41 -3.79 -14.27
CA GLU A 114 -27.17 -2.52 -14.96
C GLU A 114 -25.69 -2.08 -14.95
N MET A 115 -24.88 -2.60 -14.02
CA MET A 115 -23.47 -2.26 -13.89
C MET A 115 -22.53 -3.24 -14.59
N GLU A 116 -23.04 -4.29 -15.26
CA GLU A 116 -22.18 -5.30 -15.89
C GLU A 116 -21.21 -4.67 -16.90
N SER A 117 -21.68 -3.72 -17.71
CA SER A 117 -20.85 -3.04 -18.71
C SER A 117 -19.67 -2.24 -18.13
N ALA A 118 -19.74 -1.86 -16.85
CA ALA A 118 -18.64 -1.19 -16.18
C ALA A 118 -17.48 -2.14 -15.82
N ASN A 119 -17.64 -3.45 -16.06
CA ASN A 119 -16.58 -4.46 -15.98
C ASN A 119 -15.75 -4.58 -17.28
N ASP A 120 -15.97 -3.71 -18.26
CA ASP A 120 -15.09 -3.60 -19.43
C ASP A 120 -13.84 -2.79 -19.11
N GLN A 121 -12.76 -3.08 -19.84
CA GLN A 121 -11.55 -2.26 -19.86
C GLN A 121 -11.88 -0.77 -20.04
N GLU A 122 -11.44 0.04 -19.07
CA GLU A 122 -11.65 1.47 -19.10
C GLU A 122 -10.75 2.15 -20.12
N SER A 123 -11.32 2.99 -20.98
CA SER A 123 -10.54 3.71 -21.98
C SER A 123 -9.71 4.85 -21.40
N ALA A 124 -8.67 5.25 -22.12
CA ALA A 124 -7.87 6.44 -21.82
C ALA A 124 -8.72 7.72 -21.71
N THR A 125 -9.79 7.83 -22.50
CA THR A 125 -10.75 8.93 -22.43
C THR A 125 -11.52 8.92 -21.11
N LYS A 126 -12.06 7.76 -20.69
CA LYS A 126 -12.79 7.61 -19.42
C LYS A 126 -11.91 8.03 -18.24
N LEU A 127 -10.70 7.49 -18.16
CA LEU A 127 -9.73 7.82 -17.11
C LEU A 127 -9.25 9.28 -17.20
N GLY A 128 -9.11 9.81 -18.42
CA GLY A 128 -8.72 11.20 -18.66
C GLY A 128 -9.75 12.22 -18.18
N HIS A 129 -11.05 11.88 -18.21
CA HIS A 129 -12.10 12.74 -17.66
C HIS A 129 -11.94 13.01 -16.16
N LEU A 130 -11.36 12.07 -15.41
CA LEU A 130 -11.12 12.24 -13.97
C LEU A 130 -10.16 13.41 -13.67
N LEU A 131 -9.22 13.71 -14.56
CA LEU A 131 -8.34 14.88 -14.43
C LEU A 131 -9.14 16.19 -14.52
N GLY A 132 -10.27 16.19 -15.23
CA GLY A 132 -11.15 17.34 -15.42
C GLY A 132 -12.14 17.56 -14.28
N GLU A 133 -12.17 16.69 -13.27
CA GLU A 133 -13.03 16.86 -12.08
C GLU A 133 -12.76 18.21 -11.41
N GLY A 134 -13.83 18.75 -10.81
CA GLY A 134 -13.78 19.98 -10.01
C GLY A 134 -13.20 19.74 -8.62
N GLY A 135 -13.67 20.52 -7.64
CA GLY A 135 -13.42 20.26 -6.22
C GLY A 135 -11.94 20.06 -5.87
N LEU A 136 -11.64 18.94 -5.21
CA LEU A 136 -10.30 18.60 -4.76
C LEU A 136 -9.32 18.37 -5.92
N ILE A 137 -9.74 17.70 -7.00
CA ILE A 137 -8.86 17.46 -8.14
C ILE A 137 -8.42 18.77 -8.80
N ALA A 138 -9.35 19.72 -8.97
CA ALA A 138 -9.01 21.04 -9.47
C ALA A 138 -7.99 21.77 -8.58
N LYS A 139 -8.11 21.66 -7.24
CA LYS A 139 -7.15 22.26 -6.30
C LYS A 139 -5.78 21.58 -6.36
N VAL A 140 -5.71 20.25 -6.41
CA VAL A 140 -4.44 19.51 -6.55
C VAL A 140 -3.75 19.85 -7.88
N ARG A 141 -4.53 19.98 -8.96
CA ARG A 141 -4.04 20.38 -10.28
C ARG A 141 -3.44 21.78 -10.28
N ALA A 142 -4.02 22.70 -9.53
CA ALA A 142 -3.54 24.07 -9.34
C ALA A 142 -2.43 24.20 -8.28
N HIS A 143 -2.08 23.12 -7.58
CA HIS A 143 -1.16 23.16 -6.45
C HIS A 143 0.28 23.49 -6.88
N ALA A 144 0.95 24.37 -6.12
CA ALA A 144 2.30 24.82 -6.43
C ALA A 144 3.37 23.70 -6.46
N ALA A 145 3.11 22.59 -5.74
CA ALA A 145 3.98 21.41 -5.77
C ALA A 145 4.04 20.75 -7.16
N GLY A 146 3.05 20.97 -8.03
CA GLY A 146 3.00 20.45 -9.41
C GLY A 146 2.85 18.93 -9.44
N PHE A 147 1.73 18.42 -8.89
CA PHE A 147 1.46 16.98 -8.81
C PHE A 147 1.46 16.29 -10.18
N ARG A 148 1.91 15.04 -10.19
CA ARG A 148 1.54 14.06 -11.21
C ARG A 148 0.27 13.34 -10.78
N PHE A 149 -0.49 12.82 -11.72
CA PHE A 149 -1.71 12.08 -11.45
C PHE A 149 -1.61 10.65 -11.94
N LEU A 150 -2.20 9.73 -11.18
CA LEU A 150 -2.40 8.34 -11.60
C LEU A 150 -3.89 8.00 -11.44
N MET A 151 -4.49 7.50 -12.52
CA MET A 151 -5.91 7.15 -12.57
C MET A 151 -6.03 5.65 -12.87
N PRO A 152 -6.06 4.76 -11.86
CA PRO A 152 -6.31 3.33 -12.09
C PRO A 152 -7.79 3.07 -12.44
N SER A 153 -8.05 2.00 -13.18
CA SER A 153 -9.41 1.51 -13.47
C SER A 153 -10.04 0.74 -12.30
N LEU A 154 -11.37 0.73 -12.24
CA LEU A 154 -12.19 -0.13 -11.37
C LEU A 154 -12.86 -1.27 -12.17
N CYS A 155 -12.25 -1.77 -13.25
CA CYS A 155 -12.97 -2.56 -14.26
C CYS A 155 -13.32 -4.02 -13.88
N ASP A 156 -13.09 -4.44 -12.64
CA ASP A 156 -13.56 -5.70 -12.08
C ASP A 156 -14.52 -5.51 -10.90
N HIS A 157 -14.81 -4.26 -10.51
CA HIS A 157 -15.83 -3.90 -9.52
C HIS A 157 -15.63 -4.55 -8.14
N ASP A 158 -14.38 -4.72 -7.73
CA ASP A 158 -13.96 -5.28 -6.45
C ASP A 158 -13.56 -4.22 -5.41
N VAL A 159 -13.96 -2.97 -5.65
CA VAL A 159 -13.61 -1.76 -4.89
C VAL A 159 -12.09 -1.53 -4.71
N TYR A 160 -11.28 -1.97 -5.68
CA TYR A 160 -9.81 -1.95 -5.66
C TYR A 160 -9.18 -2.77 -4.52
N SER A 161 -9.88 -3.79 -4.05
CA SER A 161 -9.48 -4.56 -2.86
C SER A 161 -9.24 -6.05 -3.15
N GLY A 162 -9.62 -6.54 -4.34
CA GLY A 162 -9.48 -7.95 -4.71
C GLY A 162 -8.02 -8.40 -4.80
N VAL A 163 -7.78 -9.58 -4.23
CA VAL A 163 -6.45 -10.17 -3.99
C VAL A 163 -6.05 -11.23 -5.02
N GLY A 164 -6.72 -11.25 -6.17
CA GLY A 164 -6.51 -12.21 -7.25
C GLY A 164 -7.38 -13.47 -7.16
N VAL A 165 -8.48 -13.42 -6.41
CA VAL A 165 -9.40 -14.56 -6.29
C VAL A 165 -10.13 -14.80 -7.61
N PRO A 166 -10.11 -16.03 -8.16
CA PRO A 166 -10.85 -16.38 -9.37
C PRO A 166 -12.35 -16.10 -9.25
N ASP A 167 -12.92 -15.42 -10.24
CA ASP A 167 -14.36 -15.18 -10.34
C ASP A 167 -15.02 -16.38 -11.03
N LEU A 168 -15.29 -17.44 -10.26
CA LEU A 168 -15.73 -18.74 -10.80
C LEU A 168 -17.11 -18.72 -11.45
N ASN A 169 -17.93 -17.74 -11.09
CA ASN A 169 -19.27 -17.57 -11.62
C ASN A 169 -19.30 -16.72 -12.89
N ASN A 170 -18.18 -16.11 -13.27
CA ASN A 170 -18.11 -15.18 -14.38
C ASN A 170 -18.25 -15.90 -15.73
N PRO A 171 -19.33 -15.68 -16.49
CA PRO A 171 -19.55 -16.33 -17.79
C PRO A 171 -18.58 -15.84 -18.87
N ASN A 172 -17.86 -14.74 -18.62
CA ASN A 172 -16.83 -14.20 -19.51
C ASN A 172 -15.43 -14.75 -19.17
N SER A 173 -15.34 -15.73 -18.28
CA SER A 173 -14.11 -16.43 -17.90
C SER A 173 -14.02 -17.79 -18.62
N PRO A 174 -12.85 -18.20 -19.14
CA PRO A 174 -11.62 -17.41 -19.22
C PRO A 174 -11.73 -16.27 -20.24
N ASP A 175 -10.78 -15.33 -20.19
CA ASP A 175 -10.60 -14.31 -21.22
C ASP A 175 -10.25 -14.91 -22.60
N GLU A 176 -10.13 -14.04 -23.60
CA GLU A 176 -9.79 -14.41 -24.97
C GLU A 176 -8.42 -15.12 -25.13
N ASN A 177 -7.56 -15.09 -24.11
CA ASN A 177 -6.25 -15.74 -24.08
C ASN A 177 -6.23 -17.00 -23.18
N GLY A 178 -7.39 -17.44 -22.68
CA GLY A 178 -7.51 -18.60 -21.81
C GLY A 178 -7.14 -18.34 -20.35
N ARG A 179 -7.04 -17.08 -19.92
CA ARG A 179 -6.76 -16.70 -18.54
C ARG A 179 -8.06 -16.58 -17.74
N VAL A 180 -8.10 -17.21 -16.56
CA VAL A 180 -9.21 -17.08 -15.63
C VAL A 180 -9.32 -15.63 -15.15
N ARG A 181 -10.52 -15.04 -15.26
CA ARG A 181 -10.80 -13.71 -14.71
C ARG A 181 -10.85 -13.78 -13.19
N ALA A 182 -10.28 -12.78 -12.54
CA ALA A 182 -10.15 -12.71 -11.09
C ALA A 182 -10.44 -11.29 -10.59
N ALA A 183 -10.75 -11.16 -9.30
CA ALA A 183 -10.81 -9.87 -8.61
C ALA A 183 -9.39 -9.41 -8.28
N ASP A 184 -8.83 -8.54 -9.11
CA ASP A 184 -7.41 -8.21 -9.17
C ASP A 184 -7.11 -6.75 -8.78
N GLY A 185 -8.12 -5.96 -8.40
CA GLY A 185 -8.06 -4.50 -8.26
C GLY A 185 -7.01 -3.99 -7.28
N LEU A 186 -6.78 -4.69 -6.15
CA LEU A 186 -5.71 -4.32 -5.21
C LEU A 186 -4.34 -4.51 -5.87
N LEU A 187 -4.12 -5.67 -6.49
CA LEU A 187 -2.84 -6.03 -7.10
C LEU A 187 -2.54 -5.12 -8.31
N ALA A 188 -3.54 -4.88 -9.16
CA ALA A 188 -3.43 -4.00 -10.31
C ALA A 188 -3.13 -2.55 -9.92
N THR A 189 -3.81 -2.04 -8.88
CA THR A 189 -3.58 -0.66 -8.39
C THR A 189 -2.21 -0.50 -7.76
N LYS A 190 -1.78 -1.46 -6.93
CA LYS A 190 -0.41 -1.49 -6.38
C LYS A 190 0.64 -1.53 -7.49
N ALA A 191 0.43 -2.36 -8.52
CA ALA A 191 1.31 -2.42 -9.68
C ALA A 191 1.40 -1.08 -10.42
N ALA A 192 0.27 -0.41 -10.68
CA ALA A 192 0.23 0.90 -11.32
C ALA A 192 1.00 1.97 -10.52
N ILE A 193 0.81 2.01 -9.20
CA ILE A 193 1.53 2.93 -8.30
C ILE A 193 3.03 2.63 -8.29
N ALA A 194 3.42 1.36 -8.14
CA ALA A 194 4.82 0.96 -8.13
C ALA A 194 5.51 1.28 -9.47
N PHE A 195 4.82 1.05 -10.60
CA PHE A 195 5.29 1.40 -11.93
C PHE A 195 5.47 2.90 -12.09
N ALA A 196 4.47 3.71 -11.74
CA ALA A 196 4.54 5.16 -11.83
C ALA A 196 5.72 5.74 -11.03
N ARG A 197 5.96 5.22 -9.82
CA ARG A 197 7.08 5.63 -8.95
C ARG A 197 8.46 5.20 -9.45
N ARG A 198 8.55 4.10 -10.20
CA ARG A 198 9.80 3.69 -10.89
C ARG A 198 10.04 4.51 -12.14
N ARG A 199 8.97 4.87 -12.86
CA ARG A 199 9.02 5.62 -14.12
C ARG A 199 9.33 7.10 -13.91
N ALA A 200 8.79 7.70 -12.85
CA ALA A 200 8.93 9.12 -12.55
C ALA A 200 9.42 9.33 -11.12
N ARG A 201 10.28 10.34 -10.90
CA ARG A 201 10.76 10.66 -9.56
C ARG A 201 9.61 11.19 -8.69
N THR A 202 9.22 10.40 -7.69
CA THR A 202 8.07 10.70 -6.82
C THR A 202 8.51 11.00 -5.40
N SER A 203 8.19 12.20 -4.89
CA SER A 203 8.54 12.58 -3.51
C SER A 203 7.54 12.06 -2.48
N HIS A 204 6.25 12.10 -2.80
CA HIS A 204 5.13 11.76 -1.93
C HIS A 204 4.06 11.07 -2.76
N THR A 205 3.25 10.22 -2.13
CA THR A 205 2.11 9.57 -2.80
C THR A 205 0.89 9.73 -1.92
N PHE A 206 -0.15 10.35 -2.47
CA PHE A 206 -1.47 10.44 -1.84
C PHE A 206 -2.47 9.60 -2.62
N LEU A 207 -3.35 8.90 -1.92
CA LEU A 207 -4.49 8.23 -2.53
C LEU A 207 -5.75 9.05 -2.26
N HIS A 208 -6.58 9.24 -3.28
CA HIS A 208 -7.85 9.96 -3.19
C HIS A 208 -8.95 9.10 -3.82
N GLY A 209 -9.83 8.62 -2.96
CA GLY A 209 -10.93 7.74 -3.31
C GLY A 209 -12.28 8.36 -3.04
N THR A 210 -13.23 8.09 -3.92
CA THR A 210 -14.64 8.47 -3.73
C THR A 210 -15.52 7.24 -3.90
N SER A 211 -16.55 7.09 -3.07
CA SER A 211 -17.47 5.94 -3.15
C SER A 211 -16.69 4.61 -3.09
N ALA A 212 -16.89 3.65 -3.99
CA ALA A 212 -16.05 2.44 -4.07
C ALA A 212 -14.52 2.71 -4.00
N GLY A 213 -14.05 3.82 -4.58
CA GLY A 213 -12.64 4.20 -4.52
C GLY A 213 -12.16 4.58 -3.11
N SER A 214 -13.02 5.07 -2.22
CA SER A 214 -12.65 5.42 -0.85
C SER A 214 -12.27 4.19 -0.03
N ILE A 215 -13.02 3.09 -0.22
CA ILE A 215 -12.66 1.76 0.30
C ILE A 215 -11.28 1.34 -0.21
N GLY A 216 -11.09 1.42 -1.53
CA GLY A 216 -9.83 1.07 -2.18
C GLY A 216 -8.62 1.84 -1.67
N THR A 217 -8.77 3.13 -1.29
CA THR A 217 -7.63 3.88 -0.72
C THR A 217 -7.10 3.26 0.56
N PHE A 218 -7.99 2.76 1.43
CA PHE A 218 -7.57 2.07 2.65
C PHE A 218 -6.86 0.76 2.30
N SER A 219 -7.47 -0.06 1.45
CA SER A 219 -6.92 -1.37 1.04
C SER A 219 -5.51 -1.25 0.46
N VAL A 220 -5.34 -0.34 -0.50
CA VAL A 220 -4.06 -0.10 -1.17
C VAL A 220 -3.01 0.45 -0.19
N ALA A 221 -3.38 1.43 0.66
CA ALA A 221 -2.45 2.03 1.60
C ALA A 221 -1.99 1.05 2.68
N TYR A 222 -2.92 0.29 3.28
CA TYR A 222 -2.60 -0.69 4.30
C TYR A 222 -1.75 -1.82 3.73
N SER A 223 -2.07 -2.31 2.53
CA SER A 223 -1.27 -3.32 1.84
C SER A 223 0.17 -2.84 1.55
N PHE A 224 0.36 -1.62 1.03
CA PHE A 224 1.70 -1.06 0.86
C PHE A 224 2.46 -0.91 2.18
N GLN A 225 1.77 -0.51 3.24
CA GLN A 225 2.38 -0.35 4.55
C GLN A 225 2.89 -1.70 5.09
N ARG A 226 2.15 -2.79 4.89
CA ARG A 226 2.59 -4.14 5.27
C ARG A 226 3.83 -4.60 4.51
N GLU A 227 4.07 -4.04 3.32
CA GLU A 227 5.33 -4.20 2.59
C GLU A 227 6.46 -3.25 3.08
N GLY A 228 6.18 -2.41 4.07
CA GLY A 228 7.11 -1.44 4.65
C GLY A 228 7.09 -0.06 3.98
N LEU A 229 6.14 0.17 3.08
CA LEU A 229 5.97 1.45 2.39
C LEU A 229 4.80 2.24 2.98
N VAL A 230 5.10 3.25 3.79
CA VAL A 230 4.08 4.18 4.30
C VAL A 230 3.83 5.27 3.27
N LEU A 231 2.62 5.32 2.70
CA LEU A 231 2.21 6.40 1.80
C LEU A 231 2.03 7.72 2.57
N SER A 232 2.01 8.84 1.85
CA SER A 232 1.97 10.18 2.45
C SER A 232 0.62 10.53 3.05
N GLY A 233 -0.45 9.90 2.56
CA GLY A 233 -1.77 9.93 3.16
C GLY A 233 -2.86 9.39 2.24
N ILE A 234 -4.04 9.14 2.79
CA ILE A 234 -5.26 8.82 2.05
C ILE A 234 -6.34 9.87 2.30
N VAL A 235 -7.10 10.18 1.26
CA VAL A 235 -8.35 10.95 1.31
C VAL A 235 -9.47 9.99 0.93
N SER A 236 -10.29 9.62 1.92
CA SER A 236 -11.38 8.66 1.78
C SER A 236 -12.71 9.42 1.87
N ASP A 237 -13.45 9.46 0.76
CA ASP A 237 -14.71 10.18 0.62
C ASP A 237 -15.92 9.23 0.41
N SER A 238 -16.88 9.31 1.33
CA SER A 238 -18.25 8.74 1.31
C SER A 238 -18.45 7.31 1.79
N HIS A 239 -17.62 6.33 1.41
CA HIS A 239 -17.82 4.95 1.89
C HIS A 239 -16.65 4.45 2.72
N MET A 240 -16.92 3.54 3.65
CA MET A 240 -15.88 2.72 4.26
C MET A 240 -16.32 1.27 4.35
N MET A 241 -15.43 0.35 3.96
CA MET A 241 -15.68 -1.07 4.21
C MET A 241 -15.57 -1.29 5.70
N GLY A 242 -16.64 -1.70 6.35
CA GLY A 242 -16.73 -1.77 7.81
C GLY A 242 -18.05 -2.42 8.19
N ARG A 243 -18.20 -2.79 9.46
CA ARG A 243 -19.43 -3.46 9.94
C ARG A 243 -20.68 -2.63 9.69
N GLY A 244 -20.60 -1.30 9.85
CA GLY A 244 -21.75 -0.43 9.61
C GLY A 244 -22.22 -0.40 8.16
N LEU A 245 -21.34 -0.62 7.17
CA LEU A 245 -21.74 -0.78 5.77
C LEU A 245 -22.50 -2.10 5.58
N GLU A 246 -22.04 -3.17 6.23
CA GLU A 246 -22.71 -4.47 6.18
C GLU A 246 -24.07 -4.45 6.87
N ASP A 247 -24.17 -3.79 8.02
CA ASP A 247 -25.44 -3.61 8.74
C ASP A 247 -26.43 -2.79 7.90
N ASN A 248 -25.96 -1.74 7.20
CA ASN A 248 -26.77 -0.99 6.23
C ASN A 248 -27.21 -1.85 5.04
N ALA A 249 -26.38 -2.80 4.60
CA ALA A 249 -26.74 -3.75 3.55
C ALA A 249 -27.86 -4.70 3.99
N ASP A 250 -27.78 -5.22 5.22
CA ASP A 250 -28.78 -6.13 5.78
C ASP A 250 -30.15 -5.45 6.01
N LEU A 251 -30.16 -4.11 6.12
CA LEU A 251 -31.37 -3.29 6.16
C LEU A 251 -31.97 -2.97 4.78
N PHE A 252 -31.25 -3.25 3.69
CA PHE A 252 -31.67 -2.92 2.31
C PHE A 252 -32.02 -1.43 2.10
N CYS A 253 -31.37 -0.54 2.85
CA CYS A 253 -31.62 0.90 2.78
C CYS A 253 -30.72 1.66 1.79
N MET A 254 -29.68 1.00 1.27
CA MET A 254 -28.80 1.55 0.23
C MET A 254 -29.46 1.48 -1.15
N PRO A 255 -29.13 2.40 -2.08
CA PRO A 255 -29.74 2.46 -3.41
C PRO A 255 -29.16 1.41 -4.38
N PHE A 256 -28.34 0.48 -3.90
CA PHE A 256 -27.73 -0.61 -4.67
C PHE A 256 -27.80 -1.91 -3.88
N PRO A 257 -27.93 -3.07 -4.54
CA PRO A 257 -27.92 -4.35 -3.86
C PRO A 257 -26.50 -4.66 -3.36
N TYR A 258 -26.40 -5.09 -2.10
CA TYR A 258 -25.15 -5.55 -1.50
C TYR A 258 -25.39 -6.92 -0.86
N ASP A 259 -25.13 -7.99 -1.60
CA ASP A 259 -25.17 -9.35 -1.07
C ASP A 259 -23.78 -9.72 -0.53
N ARG A 260 -23.67 -9.78 0.79
CA ARG A 260 -22.43 -10.10 1.50
C ARG A 260 -21.83 -11.44 1.07
N SER A 261 -22.68 -12.45 0.86
CA SER A 261 -22.23 -13.81 0.48
C SER A 261 -21.59 -13.84 -0.90
N LEU A 262 -21.99 -12.90 -1.75
CA LEU A 262 -21.49 -12.74 -3.11
C LEU A 262 -20.29 -11.78 -3.17
N LEU A 263 -20.35 -10.66 -2.45
CA LEU A 263 -19.40 -9.56 -2.58
C LEU A 263 -18.16 -9.69 -1.70
N ILE A 264 -18.26 -10.22 -0.48
CA ILE A 264 -17.10 -10.36 0.42
C ILE A 264 -15.98 -11.21 -0.20
N PRO A 265 -16.26 -12.37 -0.84
CA PRO A 265 -15.23 -13.14 -1.52
C PRO A 265 -14.52 -12.35 -2.62
N LYS A 266 -15.24 -11.47 -3.32
CA LYS A 266 -14.72 -10.64 -4.41
C LYS A 266 -13.87 -9.48 -3.89
N ILE A 267 -14.33 -8.77 -2.85
CA ILE A 267 -13.63 -7.62 -2.27
C ILE A 267 -12.37 -8.05 -1.53
N GLY A 268 -12.36 -9.27 -0.97
CA GLY A 268 -11.19 -9.84 -0.34
C GLY A 268 -11.18 -9.73 1.20
N PRO A 269 -10.04 -10.08 1.83
CA PRO A 269 -9.92 -10.19 3.30
C PRO A 269 -10.27 -8.92 4.11
N LEU A 270 -10.22 -7.74 3.47
CA LEU A 270 -10.52 -6.44 4.09
C LEU A 270 -12.02 -6.16 4.29
N ALA A 271 -12.89 -7.04 3.79
CA ALA A 271 -14.33 -7.00 4.00
C ALA A 271 -14.83 -8.02 5.02
N ASP A 272 -13.95 -8.64 5.81
CA ASP A 272 -14.33 -9.67 6.79
C ASP A 272 -13.37 -9.75 7.99
N HIS A 273 -12.10 -10.10 7.73
CA HIS A 273 -11.12 -10.34 8.81
C HIS A 273 -10.31 -9.10 9.19
N PHE A 274 -10.34 -8.06 8.37
CA PHE A 274 -9.46 -6.90 8.45
C PHE A 274 -10.24 -5.59 8.30
N TYR A 275 -11.26 -5.38 9.13
CA TYR A 275 -12.02 -4.14 9.09
C TYR A 275 -11.12 -2.93 9.40
N PRO A 276 -11.18 -1.85 8.60
CA PRO A 276 -10.46 -0.60 8.81
C PRO A 276 -10.59 -0.03 10.22
N GLU A 277 -11.76 -0.07 10.84
CA GLU A 277 -11.99 0.39 12.21
C GLU A 277 -11.16 -0.39 13.23
N ASP A 278 -11.03 -1.71 13.08
CA ASP A 278 -10.26 -2.55 14.00
C ASP A 278 -8.75 -2.32 13.82
N ILE A 279 -8.30 -2.24 12.57
CA ILE A 279 -6.89 -1.96 12.23
C ILE A 279 -6.46 -0.60 12.80
N VAL A 280 -7.29 0.43 12.62
CA VAL A 280 -6.99 1.77 13.16
C VAL A 280 -7.04 1.76 14.69
N ALA A 281 -8.06 1.15 15.29
CA ALA A 281 -8.19 1.07 16.75
C ALA A 281 -6.98 0.37 17.39
N ALA A 282 -6.50 -0.71 16.76
CA ALA A 282 -5.31 -1.45 17.19
C ALA A 282 -3.99 -0.67 16.99
N GLY A 283 -4.00 0.46 16.27
CA GLY A 283 -2.81 1.26 15.98
C GLY A 283 -1.94 0.68 14.87
N GLU A 284 -2.49 -0.25 14.10
CA GLU A 284 -1.78 -0.92 13.03
C GLU A 284 -1.72 -0.09 11.77
N MET A 285 -2.65 0.85 11.53
CA MET A 285 -2.57 1.78 10.41
C MET A 285 -1.65 2.97 10.74
N HIS A 286 -0.64 3.20 9.92
CA HIS A 286 0.34 4.29 10.07
C HIS A 286 0.26 5.34 8.95
N VAL A 287 -0.37 5.01 7.81
CA VAL A 287 -0.62 5.99 6.75
C VAL A 287 -1.65 7.00 7.25
N PRO A 288 -1.34 8.31 7.25
CA PRO A 288 -2.28 9.34 7.66
C PRO A 288 -3.59 9.30 6.86
N VAL A 289 -4.72 9.49 7.54
CA VAL A 289 -6.06 9.40 6.95
C VAL A 289 -6.77 10.75 7.03
N TYR A 290 -7.32 11.20 5.90
CA TYR A 290 -8.35 12.23 5.86
C TYR A 290 -9.66 11.56 5.44
N HIS A 291 -10.48 11.20 6.41
CA HIS A 291 -11.79 10.59 6.19
C HIS A 291 -12.88 11.67 6.17
N LEU A 292 -13.70 11.66 5.14
CA LEU A 292 -14.83 12.56 4.98
C LEU A 292 -16.06 11.79 4.53
N TRP A 293 -17.21 12.09 5.14
CA TRP A 293 -18.50 11.58 4.70
C TRP A 293 -19.57 12.65 4.89
N ASN A 294 -20.67 12.52 4.15
CA ASN A 294 -21.75 13.48 4.19
C ASN A 294 -22.94 12.91 4.96
N ARG A 295 -23.46 13.67 5.93
CA ARG A 295 -24.42 13.18 6.93
C ARG A 295 -25.65 12.50 6.33
N GLY A 296 -26.14 13.01 5.21
CA GLY A 296 -27.38 12.57 4.57
C GLY A 296 -27.17 11.86 3.25
N ASP A 297 -25.96 11.37 2.97
CA ASP A 297 -25.65 10.67 1.72
C ASP A 297 -26.54 9.43 1.56
N PRO A 298 -27.42 9.39 0.55
CA PRO A 298 -28.33 8.26 0.39
C PRO A 298 -27.59 6.94 0.14
N ALA A 299 -26.34 6.98 -0.34
CA ALA A 299 -25.53 5.79 -0.57
C ALA A 299 -25.22 5.01 0.72
N CYS A 300 -25.15 5.69 1.87
CA CYS A 300 -24.99 5.10 3.21
C CYS A 300 -26.29 5.13 4.03
N CYS A 301 -27.46 5.01 3.37
CA CYS A 301 -28.78 5.08 3.99
C CYS A 301 -29.19 6.44 4.58
N GLY A 302 -28.41 7.49 4.29
CA GLY A 302 -28.72 8.88 4.60
C GLY A 302 -28.88 9.17 6.10
N SER A 303 -29.63 10.23 6.38
CA SER A 303 -29.86 10.72 7.75
C SER A 303 -31.09 10.09 8.42
N ALA A 304 -31.76 9.14 7.76
CA ALA A 304 -32.93 8.47 8.30
C ALA A 304 -32.52 7.56 9.47
N LEU A 305 -33.27 7.62 10.58
CA LEU A 305 -33.07 6.71 11.70
C LEU A 305 -33.39 5.28 11.28
N GLN A 306 -32.39 4.43 11.38
CA GLN A 306 -32.52 2.99 11.24
C GLN A 306 -32.52 2.32 12.61
N THR A 307 -32.89 1.04 12.68
CA THR A 307 -32.81 0.24 13.91
C THR A 307 -31.70 -0.78 13.77
N TYR A 308 -30.73 -0.74 14.65
CA TYR A 308 -29.58 -1.64 14.72
C TYR A 308 -29.61 -2.44 16.03
N LEU A 309 -28.77 -3.46 16.13
CA LEU A 309 -28.55 -4.23 17.35
C LEU A 309 -27.14 -3.94 17.88
N ASP A 310 -27.01 -3.72 19.19
CA ASP A 310 -25.70 -3.64 19.82
C ASP A 310 -25.05 -5.03 19.99
N GLU A 311 -23.85 -5.07 20.58
CA GLU A 311 -23.11 -6.32 20.85
C GLU A 311 -23.86 -7.31 21.76
N PHE A 312 -24.88 -6.86 22.49
CA PHE A 312 -25.73 -7.67 23.36
C PHE A 312 -27.08 -8.01 22.72
N GLY A 313 -27.30 -7.62 21.47
CA GLY A 313 -28.56 -7.81 20.75
C GLY A 313 -29.67 -6.85 21.18
N VAL A 314 -29.34 -5.75 21.86
CA VAL A 314 -30.32 -4.74 22.27
C VAL A 314 -30.53 -3.76 21.11
N PRO A 315 -31.79 -3.49 20.72
CA PRO A 315 -32.07 -2.57 19.64
C PRO A 315 -31.79 -1.12 20.05
N TYR A 316 -31.17 -0.36 19.14
CA TYR A 316 -31.01 1.09 19.24
C TYR A 316 -31.23 1.72 17.87
N SER A 317 -31.45 3.04 17.83
CA SER A 317 -31.67 3.76 16.57
C SER A 317 -30.65 4.86 16.36
N GLU A 318 -30.14 4.94 15.14
CA GLU A 318 -29.26 6.03 14.71
C GLU A 318 -29.35 6.26 13.19
N PRO A 319 -28.87 7.40 12.67
CA PRO A 319 -28.83 7.67 11.23
C PRO A 319 -27.93 6.68 10.48
N GLY A 320 -28.37 6.23 9.31
CA GLY A 320 -27.64 5.22 8.52
C GLY A 320 -26.19 5.58 8.17
N CYS A 321 -25.96 6.81 7.71
CA CYS A 321 -24.60 7.24 7.39
C CYS A 321 -23.74 7.41 8.64
N LEU A 322 -24.35 7.83 9.75
CA LEU A 322 -23.61 7.92 11.00
C LEU A 322 -23.18 6.52 11.45
N HIS A 323 -24.07 5.53 11.33
CA HIS A 323 -23.78 4.14 11.66
C HIS A 323 -22.61 3.58 10.84
N GLU A 324 -22.60 3.78 9.51
CA GLU A 324 -21.52 3.30 8.64
C GLU A 324 -20.14 3.83 9.07
N HIS A 325 -20.05 5.11 9.44
CA HIS A 325 -18.77 5.77 9.66
C HIS A 325 -18.32 5.85 11.12
N ARG A 326 -19.24 5.70 12.10
CA ARG A 326 -18.97 5.97 13.51
C ARG A 326 -17.76 5.20 14.04
N ALA A 327 -17.72 3.88 13.85
CA ALA A 327 -16.64 3.06 14.38
C ALA A 327 -15.27 3.47 13.83
N TYR A 328 -15.19 3.75 12.52
CA TYR A 328 -13.96 4.20 11.89
C TYR A 328 -13.57 5.62 12.31
N HIS A 329 -14.54 6.52 12.45
CA HIS A 329 -14.34 7.86 13.00
C HIS A 329 -13.75 7.81 14.41
N ASP A 330 -14.39 7.07 15.30
CA ASP A 330 -13.97 6.93 16.70
C ASP A 330 -12.56 6.31 16.79
N ALA A 331 -12.26 5.31 15.96
CA ALA A 331 -10.93 4.73 15.85
C ALA A 331 -9.87 5.76 15.43
N ILE A 332 -10.14 6.58 14.41
CA ILE A 332 -9.22 7.65 13.97
C ILE A 332 -9.01 8.70 15.08
N VAL A 333 -10.08 9.09 15.78
CA VAL A 333 -9.99 10.10 16.84
C VAL A 333 -9.20 9.57 18.04
N ALA A 334 -9.43 8.32 18.43
CA ALA A 334 -8.76 7.69 19.56
C ALA A 334 -7.29 7.34 19.25
N ASN A 335 -7.02 6.88 18.02
CA ASN A 335 -5.72 6.38 17.60
C ASN A 335 -5.35 6.87 16.19
N PRO A 336 -5.05 8.18 16.03
CA PRO A 336 -4.90 8.78 14.71
C PRO A 336 -3.73 8.16 13.95
N PRO A 337 -3.98 7.55 12.77
CA PRO A 337 -2.92 7.00 11.94
C PRO A 337 -1.82 8.01 11.63
N GLY A 338 -0.57 7.55 11.73
CA GLY A 338 0.63 8.39 11.59
C GLY A 338 0.97 9.22 12.82
N GLY A 339 0.06 9.34 13.80
CA GLY A 339 0.26 10.04 15.07
C GLY A 339 -0.64 11.28 15.26
N PRO A 340 -0.56 11.93 16.44
CA PRO A 340 -1.42 13.05 16.79
C PRO A 340 -1.39 14.18 15.76
N GLY A 341 -2.58 14.68 15.37
CA GLY A 341 -2.74 15.78 14.41
C GLY A 341 -2.46 15.41 12.94
N ARG A 342 -2.19 14.13 12.64
CA ARG A 342 -1.91 13.69 11.27
C ARG A 342 -3.10 13.09 10.56
N SER A 343 -4.07 12.58 11.30
CA SER A 343 -5.31 12.06 10.73
C SER A 343 -6.50 12.91 11.15
N VAL A 344 -7.47 13.00 10.26
CA VAL A 344 -8.68 13.81 10.36
C VAL A 344 -9.85 12.95 9.92
N SER A 345 -10.95 13.03 10.66
CA SER A 345 -12.20 12.35 10.32
C SER A 345 -13.33 13.34 10.51
N VAL A 346 -14.01 13.70 9.42
CA VAL A 346 -14.95 14.82 9.37
C VAL A 346 -16.28 14.42 8.72
N GLU A 347 -17.35 14.59 9.48
CA GLU A 347 -18.70 14.66 8.94
C GLU A 347 -18.90 16.05 8.28
N VAL A 348 -19.43 16.07 7.07
CA VAL A 348 -19.88 17.28 6.40
C VAL A 348 -21.40 17.27 6.20
N CYS A 349 -21.96 18.45 5.92
CA CYS A 349 -23.31 18.60 5.41
C CYS A 349 -23.27 19.38 4.10
N VAL A 350 -23.39 18.68 2.99
CA VAL A 350 -23.39 19.26 1.65
C VAL A 350 -24.60 18.75 0.89
N ASN A 351 -25.40 19.67 0.36
CA ASN A 351 -26.55 19.31 -0.44
C ASN A 351 -26.16 19.06 -1.88
N ASP A 352 -26.82 18.10 -2.50
CA ASP A 352 -26.74 17.91 -3.94
C ASP A 352 -27.30 19.13 -4.69
N ALA A 353 -26.84 19.31 -5.92
CA ALA A 353 -27.30 20.38 -6.78
C ALA A 353 -28.81 20.29 -7.01
N GLY A 354 -29.54 21.33 -6.61
CA GLY A 354 -30.98 21.40 -6.77
C GLY A 354 -31.78 20.94 -5.54
N THR A 355 -31.14 20.43 -4.50
CA THR A 355 -31.81 20.13 -3.23
C THR A 355 -32.25 21.43 -2.54
N ALA A 356 -33.56 21.54 -2.29
CA ALA A 356 -34.18 22.72 -1.69
C ALA A 356 -34.09 22.72 -0.16
N ASP A 357 -34.05 21.54 0.46
CA ASP A 357 -33.89 21.40 1.90
C ASP A 357 -32.45 21.73 2.30
N PRO A 358 -32.20 22.82 3.03
CA PRO A 358 -30.85 23.23 3.42
C PRO A 358 -30.13 22.20 4.32
N GLY A 359 -30.84 21.29 4.98
CA GLY A 359 -30.26 20.29 5.89
C GLY A 359 -30.23 18.85 5.36
N ALA A 360 -30.50 18.64 4.07
CA ALA A 360 -30.57 17.28 3.50
C ALA A 360 -29.21 16.56 3.52
N CYS A 361 -28.10 17.30 3.41
CA CYS A 361 -26.73 16.78 3.42
C CYS A 361 -26.52 15.59 2.46
N ASN A 362 -27.18 15.60 1.30
CA ASN A 362 -27.39 14.40 0.46
C ASN A 362 -26.41 14.24 -0.71
N LEU A 363 -25.39 15.08 -0.82
CA LEU A 363 -24.40 14.97 -1.89
C LEU A 363 -23.50 13.76 -1.67
N HIS A 364 -23.52 12.81 -2.60
CA HIS A 364 -22.56 11.72 -2.64
C HIS A 364 -21.21 12.19 -3.19
N SER A 365 -20.12 11.81 -2.52
CA SER A 365 -18.73 12.19 -2.87
C SER A 365 -18.47 13.71 -2.97
N PRO A 366 -18.61 14.47 -1.87
CA PRO A 366 -18.45 15.93 -1.89
C PRO A 366 -17.12 16.42 -2.50
N THR A 367 -16.02 15.69 -2.35
CA THR A 367 -14.70 16.13 -2.83
C THR A 367 -14.62 16.32 -4.35
N LYS A 368 -15.56 15.77 -5.12
CA LYS A 368 -15.66 15.95 -6.58
C LYS A 368 -16.12 17.36 -6.97
N TYR A 369 -16.74 18.10 -6.06
CA TYR A 369 -17.49 19.31 -6.39
C TYR A 369 -16.86 20.57 -5.80
N HIS A 370 -17.04 21.69 -6.51
CA HIS A 370 -16.70 23.00 -5.98
C HIS A 370 -17.78 23.43 -4.98
N TYR A 371 -17.37 23.78 -3.78
CA TYR A 371 -18.29 24.33 -2.79
C TYR A 371 -18.26 25.87 -2.88
N THR A 372 -19.41 26.48 -3.19
CA THR A 372 -19.53 27.94 -3.39
C THR A 372 -20.61 28.61 -2.53
N ARG A 373 -21.22 27.91 -1.58
CA ARG A 373 -22.25 28.49 -0.69
C ARG A 373 -21.74 28.59 0.75
N ALA A 374 -22.19 29.59 1.50
CA ALA A 374 -21.99 29.62 2.95
C ALA A 374 -22.97 28.64 3.60
N ASN A 375 -22.53 27.86 4.60
CA ASN A 375 -23.43 27.04 5.42
C ASN A 375 -24.58 27.90 5.99
N PRO A 376 -25.80 27.36 6.10
CA PRO A 376 -26.80 27.92 7.02
C PRO A 376 -26.21 28.00 8.43
N PRO A 377 -26.48 29.08 9.20
CA PRO A 377 -26.04 29.18 10.58
C PRO A 377 -26.70 28.06 11.41
N GLY A 378 -25.92 27.09 11.89
CA GLY A 378 -26.43 26.01 12.74
C GLY A 378 -25.75 24.65 12.54
N ASP A 379 -25.13 24.40 11.39
CA ASP A 379 -24.32 23.20 11.20
C ASP A 379 -22.96 23.38 11.87
N GLN A 380 -22.75 22.66 12.97
CA GLN A 380 -21.45 22.52 13.61
C GLN A 380 -20.51 21.69 12.72
N LEU A 381 -19.98 22.29 11.65
CA LEU A 381 -18.75 21.78 11.06
C LEU A 381 -17.60 22.12 12.01
N ARG A 382 -16.91 21.09 12.52
CA ARG A 382 -15.55 21.24 13.06
C ARG A 382 -14.49 21.29 11.94
N GLY A 383 -14.83 21.82 10.76
CA GLY A 383 -13.94 22.07 9.62
C GLY A 383 -14.55 23.16 8.74
N GLY A 384 -13.76 24.13 8.28
CA GLY A 384 -14.27 25.38 7.68
C GLY A 384 -15.16 25.23 6.43
N SER A 385 -15.60 26.36 5.88
CA SER A 385 -16.52 26.44 4.73
C SER A 385 -16.00 25.86 3.40
N ASP A 386 -14.72 25.47 3.31
CA ASP A 386 -14.14 24.83 2.13
C ASP A 386 -13.36 23.57 2.56
N TYR A 387 -14.07 22.45 2.68
CA TYR A 387 -13.48 21.17 3.08
C TYR A 387 -12.38 20.71 2.10
N ASN A 388 -12.49 21.04 0.81
CA ASN A 388 -11.45 20.75 -0.16
C ASN A 388 -10.18 21.58 0.12
N GLN A 389 -10.32 22.83 0.59
CA GLN A 389 -9.17 23.62 1.04
C GLN A 389 -8.54 23.05 2.31
N ALA A 390 -9.34 22.61 3.28
CA ALA A 390 -8.83 21.96 4.49
C ALA A 390 -8.03 20.69 4.15
N ILE A 391 -8.47 19.91 3.17
CA ILE A 391 -7.71 18.76 2.66
C ILE A 391 -6.38 19.22 2.04
N ILE A 392 -6.35 20.31 1.27
CA ILE A 392 -5.09 20.84 0.72
C ILE A 392 -4.14 21.31 1.83
N GLU A 393 -4.64 22.00 2.85
CA GLU A 393 -3.82 22.42 4.00
C GLU A 393 -3.24 21.21 4.73
N TRP A 394 -4.02 20.13 4.85
CA TRP A 394 -3.55 18.86 5.38
C TRP A 394 -2.48 18.20 4.48
N VAL A 395 -2.68 18.22 3.16
CA VAL A 395 -1.68 17.75 2.17
C VAL A 395 -0.39 18.55 2.28
N ASP A 396 -0.46 19.87 2.40
CA ASP A 396 0.70 20.75 2.55
C ASP A 396 1.55 20.37 3.76
N GLN A 397 0.92 20.08 4.90
CA GLN A 397 1.64 19.60 6.08
C GLN A 397 2.39 18.29 5.78
N ARG A 398 1.73 17.32 5.14
CA ARG A 398 2.33 16.03 4.77
C ARG A 398 3.47 16.18 3.76
N LEU A 399 3.40 17.14 2.83
CA LEU A 399 4.46 17.41 1.86
C LEU A 399 5.77 17.94 2.48
N THR A 400 5.71 18.46 3.71
CA THR A 400 6.91 18.89 4.45
C THR A 400 7.61 17.76 5.20
N GLU A 401 6.96 16.59 5.29
CA GLU A 401 7.43 15.49 6.09
C GLU A 401 8.41 14.62 5.31
N PRO A 402 9.42 14.05 5.96
CA PRO A 402 10.28 13.10 5.30
C PRO A 402 9.46 11.89 4.88
N TYR A 403 9.69 11.44 3.66
CA TYR A 403 9.04 10.25 3.14
C TYR A 403 9.55 9.02 3.91
N ALA A 404 8.73 8.54 4.86
CA ALA A 404 9.14 7.58 5.86
C ALA A 404 9.04 6.14 5.35
N VAL A 405 10.12 5.39 5.52
CA VAL A 405 10.11 3.93 5.45
C VAL A 405 10.21 3.39 6.87
N VAL A 406 9.34 2.46 7.23
CA VAL A 406 9.35 1.78 8.53
C VAL A 406 9.50 0.28 8.31
N CYS A 407 9.97 -0.41 9.33
CA CYS A 407 9.90 -1.86 9.35
C CYS A 407 8.45 -2.26 9.63
N PRO A 408 7.80 -3.05 8.78
CA PRO A 408 6.50 -3.62 9.13
C PRO A 408 6.64 -4.53 10.36
N ASP A 409 5.54 -4.73 11.09
CA ASP A 409 5.52 -5.51 12.35
C ASP A 409 5.92 -6.97 12.14
N ALA A 410 5.63 -7.50 10.96
CA ALA A 410 6.12 -8.77 10.44
C ALA A 410 7.11 -8.55 9.29
N PRO A 411 7.99 -9.53 8.95
CA PRO A 411 8.85 -9.41 7.79
C PRO A 411 8.02 -9.15 6.54
N ALA A 412 8.38 -8.12 5.77
CA ALA A 412 7.75 -7.85 4.49
C ALA A 412 7.85 -9.10 3.58
N PRO A 413 6.73 -9.58 3.01
CA PRO A 413 6.64 -10.92 2.41
C PRO A 413 7.48 -11.06 1.13
N HIS A 414 7.64 -9.97 0.35
CA HIS A 414 8.20 -10.02 -1.02
C HIS A 414 9.60 -9.45 -1.16
N CYS A 415 10.37 -9.45 -0.09
CA CYS A 415 11.75 -8.97 -0.16
C CYS A 415 12.62 -9.88 -1.05
N ASN A 416 13.46 -9.26 -1.88
CA ASN A 416 14.42 -9.96 -2.73
C ASN A 416 15.38 -10.78 -1.85
N GLN A 417 15.18 -12.10 -1.86
CA GLN A 417 15.83 -13.01 -0.92
C GLN A 417 17.31 -13.18 -1.25
N ALA A 418 18.18 -12.90 -0.27
CA ALA A 418 19.60 -13.13 -0.41
C ALA A 418 19.93 -14.60 -0.16
N ALA A 419 20.62 -15.27 -1.11
CA ALA A 419 21.09 -16.64 -0.90
C ALA A 419 22.11 -16.73 0.24
N ARG A 420 22.85 -15.66 0.53
CA ARG A 420 23.82 -15.57 1.62
C ARG A 420 23.57 -14.36 2.49
N ALA A 421 23.52 -14.55 3.80
CA ALA A 421 23.31 -13.46 4.74
C ALA A 421 24.06 -13.64 6.05
N LYS A 422 24.25 -12.53 6.76
CA LYS A 422 24.84 -12.52 8.10
C LYS A 422 24.15 -11.47 8.97
N LEU A 423 23.77 -11.89 10.17
CA LEU A 423 23.38 -11.06 11.31
C LEU A 423 24.45 -11.21 12.39
N GLU A 424 24.94 -10.09 12.91
CA GLU A 424 25.85 -10.05 14.06
C GLU A 424 25.53 -8.82 14.91
N TYR A 425 25.27 -9.04 16.19
CA TYR A 425 25.09 -8.02 17.21
C TYR A 425 25.99 -8.38 18.41
N ASP A 426 26.88 -7.47 18.79
CA ASP A 426 27.90 -7.70 19.84
C ASP A 426 27.78 -6.59 20.89
N GLU A 427 27.32 -6.96 22.08
CA GLU A 427 27.08 -6.09 23.24
C GLU A 427 27.96 -6.45 24.44
N ARG A 428 28.99 -7.29 24.25
CA ARG A 428 29.87 -7.76 25.35
C ARG A 428 30.59 -6.64 26.11
N ARG A 429 30.72 -5.46 25.50
CA ARG A 429 31.49 -4.34 26.04
C ARG A 429 30.62 -3.09 26.01
N PRO A 430 30.09 -2.66 27.17
CA PRO A 430 29.30 -1.44 27.29
C PRO A 430 29.96 -0.24 26.61
N GLY A 431 29.22 0.47 25.77
CA GLY A 431 29.67 1.63 25.01
C GLY A 431 30.57 1.31 23.82
N LYS A 432 30.74 0.02 23.47
CA LYS A 432 31.50 -0.47 22.30
C LYS A 432 30.70 -1.46 21.47
N GLU A 433 29.38 -1.38 21.54
CA GLU A 433 28.45 -2.26 20.83
C GLU A 433 28.67 -2.20 19.32
N LYS A 434 28.38 -3.30 18.61
CA LYS A 434 28.53 -3.38 17.16
C LYS A 434 27.38 -4.15 16.54
N MET A 435 26.93 -3.65 15.40
CA MET A 435 25.98 -4.33 14.52
C MET A 435 26.61 -4.55 13.14
N LYS A 436 26.40 -5.73 12.55
CA LYS A 436 26.69 -5.99 11.13
C LYS A 436 25.56 -6.80 10.50
N LEU A 437 24.97 -6.24 9.45
CA LEU A 437 23.99 -6.90 8.60
C LEU A 437 24.57 -7.05 7.19
N ARG A 438 24.37 -8.18 6.54
CA ARG A 438 24.82 -8.43 5.16
C ARG A 438 23.83 -9.27 4.39
N TRP A 439 23.59 -8.86 3.15
CA TRP A 439 22.85 -9.58 2.12
C TRP A 439 23.75 -9.75 0.90
N ARG A 440 23.92 -10.97 0.41
CA ARG A 440 24.75 -11.31 -0.74
C ARG A 440 23.99 -12.29 -1.64
N ARG A 441 24.17 -12.14 -2.95
CA ARG A 441 23.53 -12.99 -3.97
C ARG A 441 21.99 -12.91 -3.85
N MET A 442 21.46 -11.70 -3.99
CA MET A 442 20.02 -11.47 -4.12
C MET A 442 19.45 -12.33 -5.25
N ALA A 443 18.33 -13.02 -5.02
CA ALA A 443 17.74 -13.98 -5.95
C ALA A 443 17.26 -13.32 -7.24
N GLN A 444 16.60 -12.17 -7.13
CA GLN A 444 16.10 -11.39 -8.26
C GLN A 444 17.09 -10.30 -8.65
N THR A 445 16.95 -9.78 -9.88
CA THR A 445 17.67 -8.58 -10.31
C THR A 445 17.34 -7.42 -9.38
N ALA A 446 18.38 -6.71 -8.95
CA ALA A 446 18.25 -5.51 -8.13
C ALA A 446 18.83 -4.35 -8.93
N ALA A 447 17.95 -3.49 -9.43
CA ALA A 447 18.29 -2.34 -10.25
C ALA A 447 18.70 -1.15 -9.35
N ARG A 448 19.53 -0.25 -9.87
CA ARG A 448 19.98 0.92 -9.10
C ARG A 448 18.79 1.79 -8.69
N GLU A 449 17.83 1.88 -9.59
CA GLU A 449 16.61 2.67 -9.51
C GLU A 449 15.69 2.16 -8.39
N ASP A 450 15.71 0.86 -8.08
CA ASP A 450 14.94 0.28 -6.98
C ASP A 450 15.31 0.93 -5.63
N PHE A 451 16.59 1.28 -5.46
CA PHE A 451 17.08 1.94 -4.24
C PHE A 451 16.67 3.41 -4.15
N GLY A 452 16.37 4.09 -5.27
CA GLY A 452 16.05 5.52 -5.30
C GLY A 452 17.27 6.43 -5.48
N ASP A 453 17.13 7.69 -5.05
CA ASP A 453 18.16 8.73 -5.08
C ASP A 453 18.45 9.26 -3.67
N PRO A 454 19.33 8.59 -2.90
CA PRO A 454 19.70 9.04 -1.56
C PRO A 454 20.73 10.19 -1.59
N VAL A 455 21.24 10.59 -2.76
CA VAL A 455 22.30 11.60 -2.87
C VAL A 455 21.70 12.99 -3.02
N GLY A 456 20.73 13.14 -3.93
CA GLY A 456 20.07 14.42 -4.20
C GLY A 456 18.56 14.41 -4.03
N GLY A 457 17.94 13.25 -3.79
CA GLY A 457 16.50 13.12 -3.55
C GLY A 457 16.18 12.93 -2.06
N ASN A 458 15.07 12.23 -1.79
CA ASN A 458 14.49 12.04 -0.46
C ASN A 458 14.48 10.58 0.02
N THR A 459 15.32 9.71 -0.56
CA THR A 459 15.32 8.27 -0.24
C THR A 459 15.75 7.99 1.21
N SER A 460 14.79 7.56 2.02
CA SER A 460 15.00 6.95 3.34
C SER A 460 15.20 5.42 3.26
N VAL A 461 15.91 4.86 4.25
CA VAL A 461 16.17 3.41 4.37
C VAL A 461 15.87 2.91 5.80
N ALA A 462 15.16 1.80 5.92
CA ALA A 462 14.96 1.07 7.16
C ALA A 462 15.79 -0.23 7.17
N LEU A 463 16.36 -0.56 8.33
CA LEU A 463 16.96 -1.88 8.59
C LEU A 463 16.14 -2.56 9.69
N CYS A 464 15.71 -3.78 9.40
CA CYS A 464 14.76 -4.51 10.23
C CYS A 464 15.36 -5.83 10.72
N ILE A 465 15.14 -6.15 11.99
CA ILE A 465 15.53 -7.41 12.62
C ILE A 465 14.30 -8.01 13.27
N TYR A 466 13.99 -9.25 12.91
CA TYR A 466 12.84 -10.02 13.38
C TYR A 466 13.29 -11.30 14.08
N ASN A 467 12.52 -11.77 15.06
CA ASN A 467 12.73 -13.06 15.70
C ASN A 467 12.13 -14.23 14.90
N ASP A 468 12.17 -15.43 15.46
CA ASP A 468 11.62 -16.66 14.83
C ASP A 468 10.11 -16.61 14.61
N ALA A 469 9.37 -15.88 15.46
CA ALA A 469 7.93 -15.69 15.36
C ALA A 469 7.56 -14.59 14.34
N GLY A 470 8.54 -14.02 13.63
CA GLY A 470 8.31 -12.90 12.72
C GLY A 470 8.00 -11.59 13.44
N ARG A 471 8.18 -11.47 14.75
CA ARG A 471 7.95 -10.20 15.45
C ARG A 471 9.15 -9.26 15.24
N LEU A 472 8.88 -8.00 14.89
CA LEU A 472 9.89 -6.95 14.84
C LEU A 472 10.57 -6.77 16.21
N LEU A 473 11.89 -6.95 16.25
CA LEU A 473 12.71 -6.73 17.43
C LEU A 473 13.41 -5.37 17.40
N GLN A 474 13.89 -4.96 16.23
CA GLN A 474 14.64 -3.71 16.10
C GLN A 474 14.51 -3.11 14.69
N GLN A 475 14.27 -1.80 14.66
CA GLN A 475 14.33 -0.96 13.48
C GLN A 475 15.48 0.05 13.57
N PHE A 476 16.08 0.36 12.42
CA PHE A 476 16.96 1.51 12.25
C PHE A 476 16.50 2.35 11.07
N SER A 477 16.19 3.62 11.30
CA SER A 477 15.83 4.56 10.23
C SER A 477 17.03 5.41 9.81
N ILE A 478 17.35 5.40 8.51
CA ILE A 478 18.38 6.20 7.88
C ILE A 478 17.69 7.15 6.90
N ASP A 479 17.23 8.28 7.44
CA ASP A 479 16.62 9.37 6.68
C ASP A 479 17.62 10.55 6.57
N ARG A 480 18.59 10.38 5.67
CA ARG A 480 19.73 11.30 5.50
C ARG A 480 20.01 11.62 4.04
N ALA A 481 19.01 11.48 3.17
CA ALA A 481 19.14 11.81 1.76
C ALA A 481 19.39 13.31 1.57
N GLY A 482 20.25 13.69 0.61
CA GLY A 482 20.64 15.09 0.39
C GLY A 482 21.47 15.75 1.51
N GLN A 483 21.61 15.11 2.67
CA GLN A 483 22.23 15.71 3.85
C GLN A 483 23.75 15.49 3.91
N TYR A 484 24.41 16.27 4.78
CA TYR A 484 25.84 16.16 5.08
C TYR A 484 26.09 15.41 6.40
N CYS A 485 27.14 14.60 6.42
CA CYS A 485 27.61 13.83 7.58
C CYS A 485 29.02 14.29 7.93
N GLY A 486 29.10 15.46 8.59
CA GLY A 486 30.33 16.25 8.71
C GLY A 486 30.56 17.07 7.44
N ALA A 487 31.81 17.14 6.97
CA ALA A 487 32.17 17.93 5.77
C ALA A 487 31.87 17.22 4.43
N ALA A 488 31.23 16.04 4.44
CA ALA A 488 30.96 15.26 3.24
C ALA A 488 29.47 14.89 3.15
N PRO A 489 28.90 14.74 1.94
CA PRO A 489 27.57 14.17 1.78
C PRO A 489 27.46 12.82 2.49
N CYS A 490 26.33 12.61 3.17
CA CYS A 490 26.03 11.36 3.88
C CYS A 490 26.03 10.17 2.93
N TRP A 491 25.47 10.36 1.73
CA TRP A 491 25.38 9.37 0.67
C TRP A 491 26.25 9.73 -0.52
N LYS A 492 26.83 8.71 -1.16
CA LYS A 492 27.56 8.85 -2.43
C LYS A 492 27.28 7.64 -3.33
N PRO A 493 27.31 7.81 -4.67
CA PRO A 493 27.28 6.67 -5.57
C PRO A 493 28.55 5.81 -5.38
N VAL A 494 28.45 4.52 -5.66
CA VAL A 494 29.59 3.61 -5.73
C VAL A 494 29.62 2.85 -7.06
N GLY A 495 30.81 2.43 -7.49
CA GLY A 495 30.97 1.62 -8.70
C GLY A 495 30.11 0.35 -8.66
N GLY A 496 29.55 -0.01 -9.83
CA GLY A 496 28.57 -1.10 -9.97
C GLY A 496 27.12 -0.68 -9.73
N GLY A 497 26.78 0.59 -9.97
CA GLY A 497 25.40 1.09 -9.91
C GLY A 497 24.79 1.10 -8.50
N GLY A 498 25.58 1.42 -7.48
CA GLY A 498 25.13 1.36 -6.08
C GLY A 498 25.23 2.68 -5.32
N TYR A 499 24.87 2.64 -4.04
CA TYR A 499 25.01 3.76 -3.11
C TYR A 499 25.73 3.35 -1.83
N ARG A 500 26.35 4.34 -1.18
CA ARG A 500 26.96 4.17 0.13
C ARG A 500 26.63 5.35 1.04
N TYR A 501 26.02 5.03 2.17
CA TYR A 501 25.92 5.89 3.33
C TYR A 501 27.17 5.74 4.20
N ARG A 502 27.68 6.87 4.71
CA ARG A 502 28.72 6.87 5.74
C ARG A 502 28.53 8.02 6.70
N ASP A 503 28.28 7.67 7.95
CA ASP A 503 28.26 8.62 9.05
C ASP A 503 29.20 8.15 10.16
N LYS A 504 30.21 8.97 10.49
CA LYS A 504 31.16 8.61 11.53
C LYS A 504 30.56 8.75 12.92
N THR A 505 29.57 9.63 13.12
CA THR A 505 28.98 9.93 14.44
C THR A 505 27.89 8.93 14.81
N GLY A 506 27.28 8.26 13.83
CA GLY A 506 26.16 7.34 14.07
C GLY A 506 24.89 8.09 14.45
N SER A 507 24.67 9.27 13.87
CA SER A 507 23.51 10.12 14.14
C SER A 507 22.18 9.44 13.85
N ALA A 508 22.13 8.56 12.84
CA ALA A 508 21.00 7.72 12.48
C ALA A 508 20.99 6.40 13.29
N GLY A 509 20.58 6.46 14.57
CA GLY A 509 20.40 5.26 15.42
C GLY A 509 21.66 4.41 15.61
N GLY A 510 22.85 5.04 15.61
CA GLY A 510 24.13 4.33 15.72
C GLY A 510 24.60 3.66 14.43
N VAL A 511 23.83 3.74 13.34
CA VAL A 511 24.22 3.23 12.01
C VAL A 511 25.29 4.15 11.42
N THR A 512 26.42 3.55 11.02
CA THR A 512 27.60 4.29 10.53
C THR A 512 27.93 4.01 9.07
N SER A 513 27.33 2.98 8.49
CA SER A 513 27.48 2.67 7.08
C SER A 513 26.30 1.85 6.59
N VAL A 514 25.80 2.20 5.40
CA VAL A 514 24.94 1.35 4.57
C VAL A 514 25.59 1.30 3.20
N ARG A 515 25.53 0.16 2.52
CA ARG A 515 25.99 -0.01 1.15
C ARG A 515 25.00 -0.87 0.41
N TYR A 516 24.60 -0.41 -0.75
CA TYR A 516 23.84 -1.18 -1.73
C TYR A 516 24.62 -1.22 -3.05
N VAL A 517 24.57 -2.35 -3.75
CA VAL A 517 25.15 -2.51 -5.09
C VAL A 517 24.16 -3.30 -5.93
N SER A 518 23.72 -2.67 -7.02
CA SER A 518 22.85 -3.27 -8.03
C SER A 518 23.50 -4.48 -8.71
N GLY A 519 22.68 -5.30 -9.36
CA GLY A 519 23.15 -6.37 -10.21
C GLY A 519 22.03 -7.33 -10.61
N LEU A 520 22.29 -8.09 -11.67
CA LEU A 520 21.46 -9.22 -12.08
C LEU A 520 21.26 -10.22 -10.93
N ALA A 521 20.28 -11.10 -11.09
CA ALA A 521 20.07 -12.26 -10.22
C ALA A 521 21.40 -12.91 -9.79
N GLY A 522 21.56 -13.10 -8.48
CA GLY A 522 22.75 -13.65 -7.84
C GLY A 522 23.94 -12.68 -7.68
N LYS A 523 23.86 -11.45 -8.19
CA LYS A 523 24.96 -10.45 -8.11
C LYS A 523 24.66 -9.28 -7.17
N GLY A 524 23.38 -8.94 -6.97
CA GLY A 524 22.93 -7.91 -6.04
C GLY A 524 23.40 -8.16 -4.60
N ARG A 525 23.72 -7.07 -3.89
CA ARG A 525 24.21 -7.15 -2.49
C ARG A 525 23.97 -5.87 -1.70
N ALA A 526 23.77 -6.04 -0.39
CA ALA A 526 23.68 -4.95 0.57
C ALA A 526 24.48 -5.25 1.85
N ASP A 527 24.91 -4.21 2.56
CA ASP A 527 25.48 -4.33 3.90
C ASP A 527 25.21 -3.09 4.75
N ALA A 528 25.00 -3.31 6.06
CA ALA A 528 24.86 -2.25 7.04
C ALA A 528 25.74 -2.51 8.26
N LYS A 529 26.20 -1.42 8.90
CA LYS A 529 27.03 -1.46 10.10
C LYS A 529 26.59 -0.39 11.08
N GLY A 530 26.51 -0.76 12.34
CA GLY A 530 26.32 0.15 13.46
C GLY A 530 27.41 -0.02 14.50
N LYS A 531 27.68 1.03 15.28
CA LYS A 531 28.60 0.96 16.41
C LYS A 531 28.31 2.01 17.46
N ASN A 532 28.62 1.67 18.70
CA ASN A 532 28.88 2.64 19.76
C ASN A 532 30.39 2.79 20.00
N ASN A 533 30.74 3.97 20.48
CA ASN A 533 32.04 4.35 21.00
C ASN A 533 31.82 5.50 21.99
N ALA A 534 31.56 5.15 23.24
CA ALA A 534 31.30 6.11 24.31
C ALA A 534 32.41 7.17 24.45
N ALA A 535 33.68 6.77 24.24
CA ALA A 535 34.82 7.69 24.25
C ALA A 535 34.80 8.75 23.12
N LYS A 536 33.92 8.59 22.13
CA LYS A 536 33.68 9.56 21.04
C LYS A 536 32.25 10.11 21.05
N GLY A 537 31.51 9.93 22.15
CA GLY A 537 30.11 10.36 22.28
C GLY A 537 29.12 9.57 21.39
N GLN A 538 29.49 8.36 20.95
CA GLN A 538 28.66 7.53 20.08
C GLN A 538 27.94 6.48 20.93
N SER A 539 26.68 6.72 21.27
CA SER A 539 25.88 5.84 22.14
C SER A 539 24.48 5.53 21.59
N ARG A 540 24.24 5.87 20.32
CA ARG A 540 22.90 5.78 19.69
C ARG A 540 22.57 4.40 19.14
N LEU A 541 23.53 3.46 19.08
CA LEU A 541 23.21 2.08 18.72
C LEU A 541 22.46 1.44 19.91
N PRO A 542 21.26 0.88 19.70
CA PRO A 542 20.48 0.23 20.75
C PRO A 542 21.24 -0.90 21.42
N VAL A 543 20.89 -1.15 22.68
CA VAL A 543 21.41 -2.25 23.51
C VAL A 543 20.26 -3.20 23.85
N GLY A 544 20.57 -4.42 24.27
CA GLY A 544 19.58 -5.46 24.58
C GLY A 544 19.09 -6.24 23.35
N VAL A 545 19.51 -5.86 22.13
CA VAL A 545 19.08 -6.53 20.89
C VAL A 545 19.62 -7.95 20.82
N ALA A 546 20.86 -8.16 21.29
CA ALA A 546 21.45 -9.50 21.37
C ALA A 546 20.67 -10.40 22.34
N ALA A 547 20.21 -9.85 23.47
CA ALA A 547 19.41 -10.57 24.45
C ALA A 547 18.01 -10.91 23.90
N SER A 548 17.35 -9.96 23.21
CA SER A 548 16.05 -10.19 22.57
C SER A 548 16.08 -11.23 21.44
N LEU A 549 17.24 -11.41 20.81
CA LEU A 549 17.47 -12.46 19.82
C LEU A 549 17.78 -13.83 20.43
N SER A 550 18.12 -13.89 21.73
CA SER A 550 18.55 -15.14 22.35
C SER A 550 17.46 -16.22 22.25
N GLY A 551 17.87 -17.43 21.91
CA GLY A 551 16.98 -18.56 21.61
C GLY A 551 16.40 -18.58 20.18
N SER A 552 16.45 -17.46 19.42
CA SER A 552 16.03 -17.45 18.02
C SER A 552 16.98 -18.32 17.18
N ARG A 553 16.42 -19.20 16.35
CA ARG A 553 17.14 -20.15 15.47
C ARG A 553 17.14 -19.72 14.01
N SER A 554 16.13 -18.99 13.60
CA SER A 554 15.87 -18.53 12.23
C SER A 554 15.40 -17.07 12.20
N PRO A 555 16.13 -16.11 12.82
CA PRO A 555 15.75 -14.71 12.74
C PRO A 555 15.83 -14.21 11.29
N THR A 556 15.01 -13.20 10.99
CA THR A 556 14.95 -12.58 9.66
C THR A 556 15.52 -11.17 9.71
N ILE A 557 16.30 -10.78 8.70
CA ILE A 557 16.76 -9.40 8.51
C ILE A 557 16.28 -8.84 7.18
N GLN A 558 15.87 -7.58 7.17
CA GLN A 558 15.45 -6.87 5.96
C GLN A 558 16.10 -5.49 5.87
N MET A 559 16.27 -5.02 4.64
CA MET A 559 16.59 -3.63 4.31
C MET A 559 15.55 -3.15 3.32
N ILE A 560 14.81 -2.11 3.69
CA ILE A 560 13.70 -1.55 2.92
C ILE A 560 14.08 -0.10 2.59
N SER A 561 13.95 0.29 1.33
CA SER A 561 14.03 1.70 0.93
C SER A 561 12.63 2.23 0.66
N SER A 562 12.44 3.52 0.89
CA SER A 562 11.18 4.19 0.54
C SER A 562 10.79 4.08 -0.93
N THR A 563 11.70 3.83 -1.87
CA THR A 563 11.38 3.71 -3.31
C THR A 563 11.03 2.30 -3.76
N GLY A 564 10.93 1.33 -2.83
CA GLY A 564 10.45 -0.02 -3.13
C GLY A 564 11.51 -1.11 -3.23
N LEU A 565 12.82 -0.82 -3.08
CA LEU A 565 13.79 -1.89 -2.82
C LEU A 565 13.47 -2.54 -1.47
N CYS A 566 13.26 -3.86 -1.47
CA CYS A 566 13.43 -4.68 -0.28
C CYS A 566 14.44 -5.80 -0.50
N ALA A 567 15.43 -5.93 0.40
CA ALA A 567 16.36 -7.05 0.47
C ALA A 567 16.16 -7.83 1.76
N GLY A 568 15.87 -9.13 1.68
CA GLY A 568 15.51 -9.97 2.82
C GLY A 568 16.40 -11.19 2.97
N ALA A 569 16.50 -11.73 4.19
CA ALA A 569 17.02 -13.06 4.44
C ALA A 569 16.62 -13.60 5.81
N THR A 570 16.04 -14.80 5.82
CA THR A 570 15.90 -15.64 7.02
C THR A 570 17.16 -16.47 7.23
N MET A 571 17.72 -16.44 8.44
CA MET A 571 18.93 -17.16 8.80
C MET A 571 18.65 -18.67 8.90
N THR A 572 19.67 -19.49 8.60
CA THR A 572 19.55 -20.96 8.65
C THR A 572 20.49 -21.61 9.66
N ALA A 573 21.37 -20.83 10.29
CA ALA A 573 22.26 -21.32 11.33
C ALA A 573 22.68 -20.21 12.29
N VAL A 574 22.47 -20.45 13.59
CA VAL A 574 23.05 -19.66 14.68
C VAL A 574 24.52 -20.09 14.86
N LYS A 575 25.38 -19.09 15.02
CA LYS A 575 26.83 -19.25 15.22
C LYS A 575 27.26 -18.97 16.65
N THR A 576 26.64 -17.99 17.27
CA THR A 576 26.94 -17.56 18.63
C THR A 576 25.66 -16.99 19.21
N ASP A 577 25.29 -17.43 20.40
CA ASP A 577 24.23 -16.88 21.22
C ASP A 577 24.71 -16.97 22.67
N THR A 578 25.01 -15.83 23.27
CA THR A 578 25.47 -15.75 24.67
C THR A 578 24.66 -14.73 25.47
N GLY A 579 23.51 -14.28 24.95
CA GLY A 579 22.75 -13.12 25.45
C GLY A 579 23.42 -11.76 25.20
N ALA A 580 24.76 -11.67 25.30
CA ALA A 580 25.54 -10.47 24.99
C ALA A 580 26.14 -10.46 23.57
N VAL A 581 26.13 -11.60 22.87
CA VAL A 581 26.48 -11.69 21.45
C VAL A 581 25.46 -12.58 20.79
N TYR A 582 24.93 -12.09 19.67
CA TYR A 582 24.15 -12.92 18.77
C TYR A 582 24.77 -12.86 17.36
N SER A 583 25.02 -14.01 16.76
CA SER A 583 25.38 -14.09 15.35
C SER A 583 24.74 -15.28 14.68
N ALA A 584 24.12 -15.03 13.53
CA ALA A 584 23.50 -16.03 12.69
C ALA A 584 23.86 -15.79 11.22
N ARG A 585 23.71 -16.83 10.39
CA ARG A 585 24.01 -16.77 8.97
C ARG A 585 23.03 -17.59 8.13
N ARG A 586 22.89 -17.18 6.87
CA ARG A 586 22.35 -17.98 5.77
C ARG A 586 23.50 -18.29 4.81
N LYS A 587 23.64 -19.55 4.39
CA LYS A 587 24.79 -20.05 3.62
C LYS A 587 24.53 -20.18 2.14
#